data_AF-A0AAN8M1J8-F1
#
_entry.id   AF-A0AAN8M1J8-F1
#
_cell.length_a   1.000
_cell.length_b   1.000
_cell.length_c   1.000
_cell.angle_alpha   90.00
_cell.angle_beta   90.00
_cell.angle_gamma   90.00
#
_symmetry.space_group_name_H-M   'P 1'
#
loop_
_entity.id
_entity.type
_entity.pdbx_description
1 polymer ?
#
loop_
_entity_poly.entity_id
_entity_poly.type
_entity_poly.pdbx_seq_one_letter_code
_entity_poly.pdbx_strand_id
1 'polypeptide(L)'
;MTLQVGCLSFKQPYAGLVLDGVKSIETRWCPLLSTMENCTLAIHIAQKDWEVDQWRDILTHTLGMSHMQIEELLASGDRFGRGVVAGLVEVGETWCCSDNVPEEDLRKLEKAAVLTGLTEKHLTQLSNPRWLKQPLYARGKWRQHPTRPNLVGGSNIDSIVPSKGNSSEQGPLIEADML
;
A
#
# COMPACT_ATOMS: atom_id res chain seq x y z
N MET A 1 24.87 12.80 1.19
CA MET A 1 23.62 13.15 1.91
C MET A 1 22.76 11.90 1.93
N THR A 2 22.38 11.41 3.10
CA THR A 2 21.45 10.28 3.24
C THR A 2 20.02 10.82 3.23
N LEU A 3 19.16 10.23 2.38
CA LEU A 3 17.74 10.57 2.33
C LEU A 3 16.98 9.62 3.25
N GLN A 4 16.26 10.17 4.23
CA GLN A 4 15.35 9.40 5.06
C GLN A 4 13.94 9.48 4.49
N VAL A 5 13.35 8.32 4.21
CA VAL A 5 11.96 8.21 3.74
C VAL A 5 11.18 7.22 4.59
N GLY A 6 9.87 7.42 4.69
CA GLY A 6 8.99 6.38 5.23
C GLY A 6 8.99 5.15 4.31
N CYS A 7 8.68 3.98 4.84
CA CYS A 7 8.68 2.74 4.07
C CYS A 7 7.44 1.91 4.41
N LEU A 8 6.77 1.40 3.37
CA LEU A 8 5.60 0.54 3.51
C LEU A 8 5.79 -0.75 2.72
N SER A 9 5.37 -1.85 3.32
CA SER A 9 5.45 -3.18 2.72
C SER A 9 4.20 -3.49 1.90
N PHE A 10 4.41 -3.93 0.67
CA PHE A 10 3.40 -4.34 -0.30
C PHE A 10 3.63 -5.81 -0.66
N LYS A 11 2.55 -6.60 -0.67
CA LYS A 11 2.60 -7.97 -1.18
C LYS A 11 2.59 -7.95 -2.70
N GLN A 12 3.20 -8.94 -3.34
CA GLN A 12 3.03 -9.10 -4.79
C GLN A 12 1.63 -9.59 -5.14
N PRO A 13 1.11 -9.22 -6.32
CA PRO A 13 1.80 -8.45 -7.38
C PRO A 13 1.74 -6.93 -7.19
N TYR A 14 1.08 -6.43 -6.14
CA TYR A 14 0.82 -5.00 -5.99
C TYR A 14 2.08 -4.13 -5.83
N ALA A 15 3.17 -4.67 -5.27
CA ALA A 15 4.42 -3.93 -5.19
C ALA A 15 4.97 -3.61 -6.59
N GLY A 16 5.03 -4.62 -7.46
CA GLY A 16 5.42 -4.48 -8.86
C GLY A 16 4.46 -3.59 -9.64
N LEU A 17 3.14 -3.81 -9.50
CA LEU A 17 2.13 -2.99 -10.19
C LEU A 17 2.24 -1.50 -9.85
N VAL A 18 2.59 -1.15 -8.60
CA VAL A 18 2.85 0.23 -8.19
C VAL A 18 4.13 0.76 -8.85
N LEU A 19 5.23 0.00 -8.77
CA LEU A 19 6.53 0.45 -9.26
C LEU A 19 6.64 0.51 -10.79
N ASP A 20 5.85 -0.31 -11.50
CA ASP A 20 5.69 -0.25 -12.95
C ASP A 20 4.59 0.74 -13.38
N GLY A 21 3.96 1.45 -12.43
CA GLY A 21 3.01 2.53 -12.71
C GLY A 21 1.62 2.08 -13.19
N VAL A 22 1.30 0.79 -13.08
CA VAL A 22 -0.03 0.25 -13.43
C VAL A 22 -1.05 0.53 -12.34
N LYS A 23 -0.65 0.42 -11.06
CA LYS A 23 -1.46 0.75 -9.89
C LYS A 23 -1.10 2.13 -9.36
N SER A 24 -2.00 3.10 -9.53
CA SER A 24 -1.82 4.49 -9.10
C SER A 24 -2.64 4.86 -7.86
N ILE A 25 -3.49 3.97 -7.36
CA ILE A 25 -4.23 4.15 -6.10
C ILE A 25 -3.90 3.00 -5.17
N GLU A 26 -3.31 3.29 -4.01
CA GLU A 26 -3.17 2.33 -2.92
C GLU A 26 -4.44 2.25 -2.08
N THR A 27 -4.74 1.08 -1.52
CA THR A 27 -5.97 0.84 -0.75
C THR A 27 -5.67 0.25 0.61
N ARG A 28 -6.24 0.79 1.69
CA ARG A 28 -6.07 0.28 3.06
C ARG A 28 -7.37 0.38 3.86
N TRP A 29 -7.51 -0.48 4.86
CA TRP A 29 -8.63 -0.38 5.81
C TRP A 29 -8.48 0.76 6.81
N CYS A 30 -7.28 1.30 6.97
CA CYS A 30 -6.98 2.45 7.81
C CYS A 30 -6.24 3.53 7.00
N PRO A 31 -6.38 4.83 7.33
CA PRO A 31 -5.78 5.94 6.60
C PRO A 31 -4.28 6.11 6.91
N LEU A 32 -3.51 5.01 6.89
CA LEU A 32 -2.09 5.00 7.30
C LEU A 32 -1.24 6.01 6.52
N LEU A 33 -1.56 6.26 5.26
CA LEU A 33 -0.80 7.14 4.37
C LEU A 33 -1.26 8.61 4.42
N SER A 34 -2.33 8.94 5.14
CA SER A 34 -2.83 10.33 5.25
C SER A 34 -1.81 11.31 5.83
N THR A 35 -0.98 10.85 6.77
CA THR A 35 0.09 11.67 7.38
C THR A 35 1.34 11.77 6.50
N MET A 36 1.33 11.18 5.31
CA MET A 36 2.44 11.13 4.37
C MET A 36 2.14 11.86 3.06
N GLU A 37 1.05 12.62 2.98
CA GLU A 37 0.73 13.42 1.80
C GLU A 37 1.90 14.36 1.45
N ASN A 38 2.20 14.47 0.15
CA ASN A 38 3.33 15.22 -0.42
C ASN A 38 4.72 14.75 0.04
N CYS A 39 4.83 13.51 0.53
CA CYS A 39 6.10 12.89 0.89
C CYS A 39 6.47 11.74 -0.06
N THR A 40 7.77 11.49 -0.18
CA THR A 40 8.29 10.29 -0.85
C THR A 40 8.20 9.08 0.08
N LEU A 41 7.67 7.96 -0.42
CA LEU A 41 7.52 6.69 0.26
C LEU A 41 8.36 5.62 -0.43
N ALA A 42 9.14 4.88 0.35
CA ALA A 42 9.80 3.67 -0.10
C ALA A 42 8.84 2.47 -0.15
N ILE A 43 8.91 1.73 -1.24
CA ILE A 43 8.16 0.50 -1.47
C ILE A 43 9.04 -0.69 -1.11
N HIS A 44 8.63 -1.40 -0.05
CA HIS A 44 9.21 -2.69 0.32
C HIS A 44 8.36 -3.83 -0.26
N ILE A 45 9.00 -4.79 -0.92
CA ILE A 45 8.34 -6.00 -1.42
C ILE A 45 8.27 -7.03 -0.29
N ALA A 46 7.07 -7.37 0.17
CA ALA A 46 6.85 -8.36 1.21
C ALA A 46 7.31 -9.75 0.78
N GLN A 47 7.63 -10.62 1.75
CA GLN A 47 7.98 -12.02 1.49
C GLN A 47 6.80 -12.88 1.05
N LYS A 48 5.58 -12.50 1.43
CA LYS A 48 4.36 -13.24 1.10
C LYS A 48 3.63 -12.53 -0.02
N ASP A 49 3.08 -13.32 -0.92
CA ASP A 49 2.22 -12.82 -1.98
C ASP A 49 0.80 -12.55 -1.46
N TRP A 50 0.04 -11.84 -2.28
CA TRP A 50 -1.38 -11.63 -2.13
C TRP A 50 -2.12 -12.92 -2.48
N GLU A 51 -3.13 -13.27 -1.68
CA GLU A 51 -3.72 -14.62 -1.71
C GLU A 51 -4.76 -14.82 -2.81
N VAL A 52 -5.26 -13.75 -3.41
CA VAL A 52 -6.44 -13.80 -4.29
C VAL A 52 -6.14 -13.17 -5.64
N ASP A 53 -6.41 -13.91 -6.72
CA ASP A 53 -6.01 -13.53 -8.08
C ASP A 53 -7.00 -12.62 -8.83
N GLN A 54 -7.95 -11.98 -8.13
CA GLN A 54 -8.93 -11.05 -8.75
C GLN A 54 -8.28 -9.88 -9.50
N TRP A 55 -7.05 -9.52 -9.15
CA TRP A 55 -6.28 -8.51 -9.89
C TRP A 55 -6.04 -8.93 -11.35
N ARG A 56 -5.91 -10.23 -11.65
CA ARG A 56 -5.73 -10.74 -13.03
C ARG A 56 -6.92 -10.40 -13.92
N ASP A 57 -8.14 -10.49 -13.38
CA ASP A 57 -9.36 -10.17 -14.13
C ASP A 57 -9.39 -8.69 -14.50
N ILE A 58 -8.95 -7.80 -13.61
CA ILE A 58 -8.88 -6.35 -13.90
C ILE A 58 -7.82 -6.07 -14.97
N LEU A 59 -6.63 -6.68 -14.88
CA LEU A 59 -5.59 -6.52 -15.90
C LEU A 59 -6.08 -6.99 -17.28
N THR A 60 -6.78 -8.13 -17.31
CA THR A 60 -7.26 -8.75 -18.54
C THR A 60 -8.45 -8.00 -19.13
N HIS A 61 -9.52 -7.84 -18.37
CA HIS A 61 -10.82 -7.38 -18.88
C HIS A 61 -10.97 -5.85 -18.83
N THR A 62 -10.37 -5.17 -17.86
CA THR A 62 -10.52 -3.72 -17.68
C THR A 62 -9.37 -2.93 -18.30
N LEU A 63 -8.15 -3.46 -18.22
CA LEU A 63 -6.97 -2.87 -18.86
C LEU A 63 -6.67 -3.47 -20.24
N GLY A 64 -7.33 -4.55 -20.63
CA GLY A 64 -7.22 -5.14 -21.96
C GLY A 64 -5.86 -5.80 -22.22
N MET A 65 -5.13 -6.19 -21.17
CA MET A 65 -3.82 -6.82 -21.32
C MET A 65 -3.97 -8.28 -21.78
N SER A 66 -3.14 -8.67 -22.73
CA SER A 66 -3.00 -10.07 -23.12
C SER A 66 -2.26 -10.87 -22.05
N HIS A 67 -2.41 -12.20 -22.07
CA HIS A 67 -1.70 -13.08 -21.14
C HIS A 67 -0.18 -12.85 -21.15
N MET A 68 0.43 -12.71 -22.33
CA MET A 68 1.87 -12.43 -22.47
C MET A 68 2.28 -11.11 -21.81
N GLN A 69 1.50 -10.04 -22.00
CA GLN A 69 1.76 -8.75 -21.35
C GLN A 69 1.64 -8.82 -19.83
N ILE A 70 0.69 -9.62 -19.31
CA ILE A 70 0.55 -9.84 -17.87
C ILE A 70 1.78 -10.59 -17.33
N GLU A 71 2.23 -11.65 -17.99
CA GLU A 71 3.41 -12.40 -17.53
C GLU A 71 4.69 -11.56 -17.61
N GLU A 72 4.86 -10.73 -18.64
CA GLU A 72 5.96 -9.75 -18.72
C GLU A 72 5.90 -8.71 -17.59
N LEU A 73 4.71 -8.21 -17.27
CA LEU A 73 4.49 -7.27 -16.17
C LEU A 73 4.81 -7.91 -14.81
N LEU A 74 4.43 -9.17 -14.59
CA LEU A 74 4.75 -9.90 -13.36
C LEU A 74 6.26 -10.18 -13.24
N ALA A 75 6.90 -10.58 -14.33
CA ALA A 75 8.35 -10.76 -14.37
C ALA A 75 9.11 -9.46 -14.09
N SER A 76 8.63 -8.35 -14.66
CA SER A 76 9.12 -7.00 -14.38
C SER A 76 8.98 -6.62 -12.90
N GLY A 77 7.82 -6.88 -12.30
CA GLY A 77 7.56 -6.66 -10.89
C GLY A 77 8.44 -7.50 -9.96
N ASP A 78 8.93 -8.65 -10.43
CA ASP A 78 9.72 -9.61 -9.66
C ASP A 78 11.24 -9.47 -9.85
N ARG A 79 11.69 -8.48 -10.63
CA ARG A 79 13.11 -8.29 -11.00
C ARG A 79 14.09 -8.23 -9.83
N PHE A 80 13.63 -7.80 -8.65
CA PHE A 80 14.44 -7.69 -7.43
C PHE A 80 14.08 -8.72 -6.34
N GLY A 81 13.19 -9.66 -6.63
CA GLY A 81 12.76 -10.69 -5.69
C GLY A 81 11.83 -10.17 -4.58
N ARG A 82 12.06 -10.62 -3.34
CA ARG A 82 11.19 -10.37 -2.17
C ARG A 82 12.04 -9.98 -0.95
N GLY A 83 11.44 -9.28 0.00
CA GLY A 83 12.11 -8.86 1.24
C GLY A 83 13.13 -7.74 1.04
N VAL A 84 12.84 -6.84 0.11
CA VAL A 84 13.73 -5.76 -0.29
C VAL A 84 12.95 -4.45 -0.43
N VAL A 85 13.60 -3.32 -0.16
CA VAL A 85 13.15 -2.03 -0.68
C VAL A 85 13.55 -1.96 -2.14
N ALA A 86 12.56 -1.79 -3.01
CA ALA A 86 12.73 -1.91 -4.46
C ALA A 86 12.55 -0.60 -5.22
N GLY A 87 11.89 0.38 -4.62
CA GLY A 87 11.59 1.64 -5.30
C GLY A 87 10.99 2.70 -4.39
N LEU A 88 10.66 3.83 -5.01
CA LEU A 88 10.09 5.02 -4.39
C LEU A 88 8.83 5.44 -5.16
N VAL A 89 7.89 6.06 -4.45
CA VAL A 89 6.71 6.75 -5.01
C VAL A 89 6.49 8.05 -4.25
N GLU A 90 5.78 9.00 -4.86
CA GLU A 90 5.22 10.15 -4.13
C GLU A 90 3.80 9.84 -3.68
N VAL A 91 3.50 10.18 -2.43
CA VAL A 91 2.19 9.99 -1.82
C VAL A 91 1.37 11.27 -1.98
N GLY A 92 0.19 11.14 -2.58
CA GLY A 92 -0.80 12.21 -2.70
C GLY A 92 -1.89 12.12 -1.64
N GLU A 93 -3.05 12.69 -1.96
CA GLU A 93 -4.22 12.72 -1.08
C GLU A 93 -4.64 11.31 -0.64
N THR A 94 -5.11 11.19 0.60
CA THR A 94 -5.78 9.98 1.11
C THR A 94 -7.22 10.30 1.51
N TRP A 95 -8.19 9.56 0.96
CA TRP A 95 -9.61 9.75 1.25
C TRP A 95 -10.32 8.41 1.47
N CYS A 96 -11.47 8.42 2.15
CA CYS A 96 -12.29 7.23 2.30
C CYS A 96 -13.24 7.07 1.10
N CYS A 97 -13.31 5.88 0.52
CA CYS A 97 -14.25 5.57 -0.55
C CYS A 97 -15.66 5.40 0.02
N SER A 98 -16.54 6.35 -0.26
CA SER A 98 -17.96 6.26 0.12
C SER A 98 -18.67 5.13 -0.64
N ASP A 99 -19.76 4.65 -0.04
CA ASP A 99 -20.79 3.78 -0.63
C ASP A 99 -21.64 4.44 -1.72
N ASN A 100 -21.65 5.78 -1.80
CA ASN A 100 -22.46 6.55 -2.77
C ASN A 100 -21.69 6.97 -4.03
N VAL A 101 -20.50 6.41 -4.27
CA VAL A 101 -19.71 6.71 -5.47
C VAL A 101 -20.46 6.15 -6.70
N PRO A 102 -20.70 6.96 -7.75
CA PRO A 102 -21.32 6.48 -8.99
C PRO A 102 -20.57 5.29 -9.59
N GLU A 103 -21.30 4.33 -10.16
CA GLU A 103 -20.71 3.08 -10.64
C GLU A 103 -19.58 3.30 -11.67
N GLU A 104 -19.74 4.28 -12.56
CA GLU A 104 -18.71 4.60 -13.55
C GLU A 104 -17.41 5.09 -12.90
N ASP A 105 -17.51 5.91 -11.86
CA ASP A 105 -16.37 6.44 -11.14
C ASP A 105 -15.74 5.38 -10.24
N LEU A 106 -16.56 4.52 -9.62
CA LEU A 106 -16.07 3.35 -8.89
C LEU A 106 -15.25 2.44 -9.80
N ARG A 107 -15.71 2.15 -11.02
CA ARG A 107 -14.94 1.36 -12.02
C ARG A 107 -13.61 2.01 -12.38
N LYS A 108 -13.55 3.35 -12.49
CA LYS A 108 -12.29 4.09 -12.72
C LYS A 108 -11.35 3.92 -11.52
N LEU A 109 -11.86 4.01 -10.29
CA LEU A 109 -11.08 3.81 -9.07
C LEU A 109 -10.57 2.35 -8.97
N GLU A 110 -11.42 1.36 -9.24
CA GLU A 110 -11.04 -0.06 -9.23
C GLU A 110 -9.97 -0.37 -10.28
N LYS A 111 -10.09 0.24 -11.47
CA LYS A 111 -9.06 0.17 -12.51
C LYS A 111 -7.73 0.76 -12.03
N ALA A 112 -7.74 1.95 -11.42
CA ALA A 112 -6.54 2.60 -10.91
C ALA A 112 -5.93 1.90 -9.69
N ALA A 113 -6.75 1.23 -8.88
CA ALA A 113 -6.32 0.44 -7.74
C ALA A 113 -5.92 -1.00 -8.11
N VAL A 114 -6.27 -1.45 -9.32
CA VAL A 114 -6.20 -2.87 -9.73
C VAL A 114 -6.84 -3.78 -8.67
N LEU A 115 -7.95 -3.34 -8.07
CA LEU A 115 -8.64 -4.05 -7.00
C LEU A 115 -10.12 -3.67 -7.00
N THR A 116 -11.00 -4.65 -6.87
CA THR A 116 -12.45 -4.44 -6.69
C THR A 116 -12.84 -4.27 -5.22
N GLY A 117 -14.07 -3.80 -4.98
CA GLY A 117 -14.64 -3.73 -3.62
C GLY A 117 -13.93 -2.67 -2.77
N LEU A 118 -13.93 -1.44 -3.27
CA LEU A 118 -13.24 -0.31 -2.65
C LEU A 118 -14.03 0.38 -1.54
N THR A 119 -15.34 0.11 -1.43
CA THR A 119 -16.23 0.72 -0.43
C THR A 119 -15.65 0.63 0.98
N GLU A 120 -15.68 1.74 1.72
CA GLU A 120 -15.12 1.93 3.07
C GLU A 120 -13.59 1.79 3.19
N LYS A 121 -12.86 1.54 2.09
CA LYS A 121 -11.40 1.58 2.10
C LYS A 121 -10.90 3.01 1.99
N HIS A 122 -9.76 3.25 2.59
CA HIS A 122 -8.97 4.45 2.40
C HIS A 122 -8.14 4.28 1.14
N LEU A 123 -8.36 5.17 0.18
CA LEU A 123 -7.68 5.25 -1.09
C LEU A 123 -6.61 6.33 -0.99
N THR A 124 -5.41 6.04 -1.48
CA THR A 124 -4.29 6.98 -1.49
C THR A 124 -3.74 7.08 -2.89
N GLN A 125 -3.66 8.29 -3.45
CA GLN A 125 -3.01 8.49 -4.74
C GLN A 125 -1.51 8.25 -4.62
N LEU A 126 -0.95 7.46 -5.54
CA LEU A 126 0.48 7.27 -5.70
C LEU A 126 0.90 7.79 -7.06
N SER A 127 2.04 8.47 -7.13
CA SER A 127 2.56 9.04 -8.36
C SER A 127 4.07 8.91 -8.45
N ASN A 128 4.61 9.17 -9.65
CA ASN A 128 6.05 9.20 -9.93
C ASN A 128 6.80 7.95 -9.38
N PRO A 129 6.35 6.73 -9.74
CA PRO A 129 7.00 5.50 -9.32
C PRO A 129 8.39 5.38 -9.94
N ARG A 130 9.36 4.96 -9.12
CA ARG A 130 10.75 4.82 -9.53
C ARG A 130 11.35 3.57 -8.91
N TRP A 131 11.80 2.65 -9.75
CA TRP A 131 12.66 1.56 -9.31
C TRP A 131 14.00 2.10 -8.82
N LEU A 132 14.54 1.51 -7.76
CA LEU A 132 15.94 1.74 -7.38
C LEU A 132 16.86 1.11 -8.44
N LYS A 133 18.10 1.60 -8.52
CA LYS A 133 19.13 0.97 -9.37
C LYS A 133 19.47 -0.44 -8.88
N GLN A 134 19.44 -0.65 -7.56
CA GLN A 134 19.68 -1.93 -6.90
C GLN A 134 18.74 -2.04 -5.68
N PRO A 135 18.28 -3.25 -5.32
CA PRO A 135 17.43 -3.43 -4.15
C PRO A 135 18.22 -3.27 -2.86
N LEU A 136 17.57 -2.72 -1.83
CA LEU A 136 18.12 -2.69 -0.48
C LEU A 136 17.49 -3.81 0.35
N TYR A 137 18.32 -4.72 0.84
CA TYR A 137 17.84 -5.77 1.74
C TYR A 137 17.36 -5.17 3.05
N ALA A 138 16.08 -5.34 3.34
CA ALA A 138 15.47 -4.86 4.57
C ALA A 138 14.48 -5.90 5.05
N ARG A 139 14.52 -6.26 6.33
CA ARG A 139 13.43 -7.05 6.91
C ARG A 139 12.21 -6.14 7.03
N GLY A 140 11.17 -6.42 6.24
CA GLY A 140 9.88 -5.77 6.41
C GLY A 140 9.37 -5.96 7.84
N LYS A 141 9.23 -4.86 8.59
CA LYS A 141 8.61 -4.87 9.92
C LYS A 141 7.10 -4.76 9.75
N TRP A 142 6.38 -5.82 10.13
CA TRP A 142 4.91 -5.82 10.16
C TRP A 142 4.44 -4.91 11.30
N ARG A 143 3.72 -3.82 11.01
CA ARG A 143 2.79 -3.27 12.01
C ARG A 143 1.52 -4.11 11.97
N GLN A 144 1.35 -4.97 12.97
CA GLN A 144 0.03 -5.44 13.37
C GLN A 144 -0.54 -4.38 14.32
N HIS A 145 -1.69 -3.80 13.97
CA HIS A 145 -2.56 -3.14 14.93
C HIS A 145 -3.98 -3.68 14.76
N PRO A 146 -4.78 -3.65 15.84
CA PRO A 146 -5.64 -4.75 16.22
C PRO A 146 -6.90 -4.85 15.37
N THR A 147 -7.44 -6.06 15.35
CA THR A 147 -8.79 -6.42 14.93
C THR A 147 -9.82 -5.35 15.32
N ARG A 148 -10.75 -5.10 14.40
CA ARG A 148 -11.96 -4.25 14.56
C ARG A 148 -12.51 -4.27 15.99
N PRO A 149 -12.93 -3.12 16.57
CA PRO A 149 -13.72 -3.15 17.79
C PRO A 149 -15.04 -3.85 17.47
N ASN A 150 -15.38 -4.85 18.29
CA ASN A 150 -16.69 -5.46 18.30
C ASN A 150 -17.77 -4.38 18.37
N LEU A 151 -18.78 -4.52 17.53
CA LEU A 151 -20.03 -3.78 17.64
C LEU A 151 -20.59 -3.98 19.05
N VAL A 152 -20.93 -2.84 19.65
CA VAL A 152 -21.41 -2.68 21.02
C VAL A 152 -22.68 -3.49 21.25
N GLY A 153 -22.67 -4.26 22.34
CA GLY A 153 -23.86 -4.82 22.97
C GLY A 153 -23.65 -4.97 24.48
N GLY A 154 -24.15 -4.00 25.25
CA GLY A 154 -24.65 -4.24 26.61
C GLY A 154 -23.73 -3.97 27.81
N SER A 155 -24.20 -3.03 28.64
CA SER A 155 -24.11 -2.95 30.12
C SER A 155 -22.78 -2.61 30.84
N ASN A 156 -22.77 -1.39 31.41
CA ASN A 156 -22.33 -0.97 32.77
C ASN A 156 -21.34 -1.86 33.55
N ILE A 157 -20.19 -1.33 33.97
CA ILE A 157 -19.93 -0.75 35.31
C ILE A 157 -18.45 -0.29 35.48
N ASP A 158 -18.29 0.86 36.14
CA ASP A 158 -17.22 1.30 37.05
C ASP A 158 -15.71 1.17 36.74
N SER A 159 -15.10 2.36 36.71
CA SER A 159 -13.82 2.74 37.34
C SER A 159 -12.50 2.11 36.84
N ILE A 160 -11.59 2.97 36.37
CA ILE A 160 -10.21 3.18 36.86
C ILE A 160 -9.46 4.10 35.87
N VAL A 161 -9.02 5.25 36.39
CA VAL A 161 -7.88 6.07 35.94
C VAL A 161 -6.87 5.90 37.10
N PRO A 162 -5.53 5.73 36.93
CA PRO A 162 -4.67 6.52 36.03
C PRO A 162 -3.44 5.78 35.43
N SER A 163 -2.79 6.37 34.43
CA SER A 163 -1.37 6.79 34.51
C SER A 163 -0.83 7.29 33.16
N LYS A 164 -0.11 8.41 33.24
CA LYS A 164 0.67 9.01 32.15
C LYS A 164 1.79 8.07 31.74
N GLY A 165 1.92 7.80 30.44
CA GLY A 165 3.11 7.21 29.82
C GLY A 165 3.46 8.02 28.58
N ASN A 166 4.47 8.87 28.71
CA ASN A 166 5.04 9.66 27.63
C ASN A 166 5.97 8.74 26.84
N SER A 167 5.62 8.36 25.62
CA SER A 167 6.50 7.58 24.73
C SER A 167 6.32 8.03 23.29
N SER A 168 7.16 8.97 22.89
CA SER A 168 7.50 9.26 21.51
C SER A 168 7.95 7.98 20.79
N GLU A 169 7.26 7.56 19.73
CA GLU A 169 7.73 6.47 18.87
C GLU A 169 7.79 6.93 17.40
N GLN A 170 8.95 7.49 17.05
CA GLN A 170 9.39 7.73 15.69
C GLN A 170 9.58 6.38 14.96
N GLY A 171 9.04 6.26 13.73
CA GLY A 171 9.27 5.11 12.86
C GLY A 171 10.74 5.03 12.40
N PRO A 172 11.25 3.84 12.00
CA PRO A 172 12.67 3.65 11.79
C PRO A 172 13.15 4.29 10.48
N LEU A 173 14.34 4.88 10.57
CA LEU A 173 15.16 5.38 9.46
C LEU A 173 15.60 4.22 8.56
N ILE A 174 15.46 4.37 7.24
CA ILE A 174 16.19 3.53 6.27
C ILE A 174 17.14 4.47 5.52
N GLU A 175 18.43 4.21 5.63
CA GLU A 175 19.48 4.85 4.83
C GLU A 175 19.51 4.19 3.45
N ALA A 176 19.31 4.99 2.40
CA ALA A 176 19.57 4.59 1.02
C ALA A 176 20.76 5.40 0.51
N ASP A 177 21.88 4.71 0.26
CA ASP A 177 23.03 5.29 -0.42
C ASP A 177 22.72 5.42 -1.91
N MET A 178 22.71 6.66 -2.41
CA MET A 178 22.59 6.96 -3.84
C MET A 178 23.98 7.18 -4.44
N LEU A 179 24.38 6.30 -5.38
CA LEU A 179 25.33 6.61 -6.45
C LEU A 179 24.77 6.16 -7.81
#